data_AF-A0A1L0GD87-F1
#
_entry.id   AF-A0A1L0GD87-F1
#
_cell.length_a   1.000
_cell.length_b   1.000
_cell.length_c   1.000
_cell.angle_alpha   90.00
_cell.angle_beta   90.00
_cell.angle_gamma   90.00
#
_symmetry.space_group_name_H-M   'P 1'
#
loop_
_entity.id
_entity.type
_entity.pdbx_description
1 polymer ?
#
loop_
_entity_poly.entity_id
_entity_poly.type
_entity_poly.pdbx_seq_one_letter_code
_entity_poly.pdbx_strand_id
1 'polypeptide(L)'
;MTEPNQVLQPPGVLLSTFTDATGQPVVFYIDPMDPNREKYQKLIHTHGGVVETDERMLQRNDVAQLSTYPWPDRTTIAFSFIDQLLKKGLMVYIDDYRLDAALAKKGPLHYDDNLDAANAVAQALAKKLKMGKTTKKFDAESDAYILEQVRMKPRFRTSHKFFEELAHHSLLEGHTGNSVRSRFRAHLEHKLQYVFKTDDFDNLILDEEGNRIAIPVNLAKTIKNRFSADDDFHLCDDIINHVLNTQDPDLLKFADGQYKDGYLNENKFSVLISFFDDYARHNPQHSSLSWRDRYRKFARVYGLQKYRDYYLRELKSKDGPQPMKNLTSRALKEKKKIENNVRRMKKAHDDAEVAAAAAVAAVANNGHLLGHPDHVLQLPHTQMDANAAAAVANLAVSAREASALDEEIGEVKNSNIHEALRNVGAEAGRVNIDDDIVHSGVRALADHSAIHPSLSGNPEDSDGDDFELAMKLEEESQDSLNGDAVYMPRNTTIDDMFNKHFYMNDSKDILDMVGEILRPLGPTDIDTVFKEFERLGLSRAFTAHILKVTSANAKSIHDFLVQLFQGFDKLLNPQNMLEHKQMNLADLLFPRNQNGFWIQEYDLYLRKGKYQKLQFQDEESLRERRAFLGLDE
;
A
#
# COMPACT_ATOMS: atom_id res chain seq x y z
N MET A 1 -42.44 -40.80 -43.61
CA MET A 1 -43.07 -39.93 -42.60
C MET A 1 -41.94 -39.28 -41.84
N THR A 2 -41.63 -38.05 -42.22
CA THR A 2 -40.46 -37.26 -41.81
C THR A 2 -40.93 -36.15 -40.89
N GLU A 3 -40.25 -35.99 -39.75
CA GLU A 3 -40.51 -34.95 -38.75
C GLU A 3 -40.24 -33.54 -39.30
N PRO A 4 -41.02 -32.52 -38.91
CA PRO A 4 -40.77 -31.15 -39.33
C PRO A 4 -39.94 -30.36 -38.29
N ASN A 5 -38.94 -29.64 -38.83
CA ASN A 5 -38.42 -28.34 -38.41
C ASN A 5 -37.53 -28.26 -37.15
N GLN A 6 -36.24 -28.57 -37.31
CA GLN A 6 -35.16 -27.82 -36.66
C GLN A 6 -34.68 -26.72 -37.60
N VAL A 7 -34.89 -25.46 -37.22
CA VAL A 7 -34.29 -24.31 -37.88
C VAL A 7 -32.87 -24.14 -37.31
N LEU A 8 -31.86 -24.41 -38.13
CA LEU A 8 -30.47 -24.06 -37.83
C LEU A 8 -30.31 -22.53 -37.89
N GLN A 9 -30.01 -21.91 -36.75
CA GLN A 9 -29.64 -20.50 -36.67
C GLN A 9 -28.15 -20.29 -37.03
N PRO A 10 -27.78 -19.10 -37.56
CA PRO A 10 -26.43 -18.83 -38.05
C PRO A 10 -25.40 -18.69 -36.91
N PRO A 11 -24.12 -19.05 -37.16
CA PRO A 11 -23.06 -18.95 -36.17
C PRO A 11 -22.60 -17.49 -36.03
N GLY A 12 -22.73 -16.91 -34.83
CA GLY A 12 -22.14 -15.59 -34.55
C GLY A 12 -22.77 -14.78 -33.41
N VAL A 13 -23.91 -15.18 -32.84
CA VAL A 13 -24.50 -14.48 -31.68
C VAL A 13 -24.04 -15.17 -30.40
N LEU A 14 -23.18 -14.53 -29.62
CA LEU A 14 -22.89 -14.97 -28.25
C LEU A 14 -24.19 -14.82 -27.44
N LEU A 15 -24.88 -15.93 -27.20
CA LEU A 15 -26.06 -15.97 -26.34
C LEU A 15 -25.64 -15.51 -24.93
N SER A 16 -26.23 -14.40 -24.51
CA SER A 16 -26.20 -13.94 -23.13
C SER A 16 -26.66 -15.07 -22.21
N THR A 17 -25.87 -15.41 -21.19
CA THR A 17 -26.12 -16.59 -20.33
C THR A 17 -27.46 -16.50 -19.58
N PHE A 18 -27.95 -15.28 -19.34
CA PHE A 18 -29.24 -15.03 -18.71
C PHE A 18 -30.29 -14.49 -19.71
N THR A 19 -30.35 -15.06 -20.92
CA THR A 19 -31.49 -14.86 -21.84
C THR A 19 -32.29 -16.14 -22.03
N ASP A 20 -33.61 -16.02 -22.12
CA ASP A 20 -34.50 -17.14 -22.38
C ASP A 20 -34.45 -17.57 -23.86
N ALA A 21 -35.22 -18.61 -24.21
CA ALA A 21 -35.27 -19.13 -25.58
C ALA A 21 -35.84 -18.12 -26.60
N THR A 22 -36.47 -17.03 -26.15
CA THR A 22 -36.98 -15.94 -26.98
C THR A 22 -36.00 -14.77 -27.09
N GLY A 23 -34.85 -14.85 -26.39
CA GLY A 23 -33.84 -13.80 -26.32
C GLY A 23 -34.17 -12.70 -25.31
N GLN A 24 -35.19 -12.86 -24.47
CA GLN A 24 -35.50 -11.91 -23.40
C GLN A 24 -34.65 -12.19 -22.16
N PRO A 25 -34.20 -11.14 -21.44
CA PRO A 25 -33.40 -11.32 -20.23
C PRO A 25 -34.20 -11.98 -19.12
N VAL A 26 -33.60 -12.95 -18.43
CA VAL A 26 -34.18 -13.55 -17.22
C VAL A 26 -34.16 -12.52 -16.09
N VAL A 27 -35.31 -12.37 -15.43
CA VAL A 27 -35.48 -11.40 -14.34
C VAL A 27 -35.30 -12.11 -13.00
N PHE A 28 -34.42 -11.57 -12.17
CA PHE A 28 -34.16 -12.03 -10.81
C PHE A 28 -34.58 -10.97 -9.81
N TYR A 29 -34.88 -11.38 -8.59
CA TYR A 29 -35.05 -10.46 -7.46
C TYR A 29 -34.08 -10.85 -6.35
N ILE A 30 -33.41 -9.85 -5.77
CA ILE A 30 -32.54 -10.02 -4.61
C ILE A 30 -32.95 -8.98 -3.55
N ASP A 31 -33.27 -9.45 -2.35
CA ASP A 31 -33.66 -8.59 -1.23
C ASP A 31 -32.59 -7.51 -0.98
N PRO A 32 -32.95 -6.22 -0.82
CA PRO A 32 -32.02 -5.12 -0.57
C PRO A 32 -31.06 -5.34 0.62
N MET A 33 -31.46 -6.13 1.61
CA MET A 33 -30.69 -6.42 2.82
C MET A 33 -29.85 -7.70 2.72
N ASP A 34 -29.92 -8.46 1.61
CA ASP A 34 -29.10 -9.66 1.45
C ASP A 34 -27.62 -9.29 1.32
N PRO A 35 -26.70 -9.86 2.14
CA PRO A 35 -25.29 -9.48 2.17
C PRO A 35 -24.57 -9.72 0.83
N ASN A 36 -25.12 -10.60 -0.02
CA ASN A 36 -24.52 -10.96 -1.30
C ASN A 36 -25.11 -10.17 -2.49
N ARG A 37 -26.04 -9.24 -2.25
CA ARG A 37 -26.78 -8.54 -3.30
C ARG A 37 -25.91 -7.86 -4.35
N GLU A 38 -24.98 -6.99 -3.95
CA GLU A 38 -24.16 -6.21 -4.91
C GLU A 38 -23.33 -7.11 -5.82
N LYS A 39 -22.74 -8.18 -5.25
CA LYS A 39 -21.94 -9.16 -5.98
C LYS A 39 -22.78 -9.82 -7.09
N TYR A 40 -23.92 -10.39 -6.73
CA TYR A 40 -24.73 -11.14 -7.69
C TYR A 40 -25.53 -10.24 -8.64
N GLN A 41 -25.91 -9.03 -8.21
CA GLN A 41 -26.48 -8.02 -9.09
C GLN A 41 -25.52 -7.67 -10.23
N LYS A 42 -24.24 -7.42 -9.91
CA LYS A 42 -23.22 -7.15 -10.93
C LYS A 42 -23.01 -8.35 -11.86
N LEU A 43 -22.94 -9.57 -11.32
CA LEU A 43 -22.77 -10.79 -12.11
C LEU A 43 -23.93 -11.04 -13.07
N ILE A 44 -25.17 -10.86 -12.61
CA ILE A 44 -26.39 -11.04 -13.41
C ILE A 44 -26.44 -10.00 -14.54
N HIS A 45 -26.20 -8.72 -14.25
CA HIS A 45 -26.17 -7.68 -15.29
C HIS A 45 -25.06 -7.90 -16.32
N THR A 46 -23.87 -8.33 -15.88
CA THR A 46 -22.72 -8.56 -16.77
C THR A 46 -22.99 -9.66 -17.79
N HIS A 47 -23.83 -10.64 -17.45
CA HIS A 47 -24.21 -11.74 -18.32
C HIS A 47 -25.65 -11.61 -18.85
N GLY A 48 -26.12 -10.35 -18.95
CA GLY A 48 -27.33 -9.93 -19.65
C GLY A 48 -28.65 -10.38 -19.02
N GLY A 49 -28.67 -10.63 -17.71
CA GLY A 49 -29.90 -10.76 -16.92
C GLY A 49 -30.28 -9.43 -16.28
N VAL A 50 -31.45 -9.37 -15.66
CA VAL A 50 -31.95 -8.15 -14.98
C VAL A 50 -32.24 -8.47 -13.52
N VAL A 51 -31.85 -7.58 -12.60
CA VAL A 51 -32.26 -7.67 -11.19
C VAL A 51 -33.31 -6.61 -10.89
N GLU A 52 -34.52 -7.07 -10.62
CA GLU A 52 -35.65 -6.23 -10.22
C GLU A 52 -35.48 -5.76 -8.78
N THR A 53 -35.89 -4.51 -8.54
CA THR A 53 -35.79 -3.82 -7.25
C THR A 53 -37.13 -3.73 -6.54
N ASP A 54 -38.25 -3.80 -7.26
CA ASP A 54 -39.58 -3.77 -6.67
C ASP A 54 -40.04 -5.17 -6.24
N GLU A 55 -40.25 -5.36 -4.94
CA GLU A 55 -40.75 -6.60 -4.34
C GLU A 55 -42.11 -7.01 -4.91
N ARG A 56 -42.93 -6.06 -5.36
CA ARG A 56 -44.27 -6.34 -5.94
C ARG A 56 -44.20 -7.21 -7.18
N MET A 57 -43.06 -7.21 -7.87
CA MET A 57 -42.83 -8.01 -9.08
C MET A 57 -42.65 -9.50 -8.80
N LEU A 58 -42.37 -9.88 -7.54
CA LEU A 58 -42.30 -11.29 -7.11
C LEU A 58 -43.61 -12.06 -7.25
N GLN A 59 -44.74 -11.37 -7.41
CA GLN A 59 -46.03 -12.02 -7.68
C GLN A 59 -46.12 -12.57 -9.11
N ARG A 60 -45.19 -12.20 -10.00
CA ARG A 60 -45.15 -12.71 -11.35
C ARG A 60 -44.33 -14.01 -11.40
N ASN A 61 -44.83 -14.99 -12.17
CA ASN A 61 -44.19 -16.30 -12.32
C ASN A 61 -42.87 -16.27 -13.11
N ASP A 62 -42.49 -15.13 -13.68
CA ASP A 62 -41.29 -14.92 -14.49
C ASP A 62 -40.10 -14.36 -13.70
N VAL A 63 -40.25 -14.12 -12.39
CA VAL A 63 -39.17 -13.58 -11.53
C VAL A 63 -38.65 -14.65 -10.57
N ALA A 64 -37.34 -14.92 -10.64
CA ALA A 64 -36.67 -15.85 -9.72
C ALA A 64 -36.08 -15.12 -8.50
N GLN A 65 -36.53 -15.47 -7.29
CA GLN A 65 -36.00 -14.89 -6.04
C GLN A 65 -34.69 -15.59 -5.63
N LEU A 66 -33.61 -14.83 -5.53
CA LEU A 66 -32.31 -15.30 -5.03
C LEU A 66 -32.07 -14.78 -3.61
N SER A 67 -31.65 -15.66 -2.70
CA SER A 67 -31.24 -15.25 -1.35
C SER A 67 -30.27 -16.23 -0.70
N THR A 68 -29.56 -15.73 0.31
CA THR A 68 -28.72 -16.52 1.22
C THR A 68 -29.56 -17.36 2.19
N TYR A 69 -30.81 -16.99 2.46
CA TYR A 69 -31.68 -17.62 3.46
C TYR A 69 -33.03 -18.03 2.85
N PRO A 70 -33.65 -19.14 3.31
CA PRO A 70 -34.99 -19.54 2.86
C PRO A 70 -36.05 -18.55 3.37
N TRP A 71 -37.01 -18.20 2.50
CA TRP A 71 -38.18 -17.39 2.88
C TRP A 71 -39.40 -18.29 3.16
N PRO A 72 -40.17 -18.05 4.24
CA PRO A 72 -41.25 -18.95 4.65
C PRO A 72 -42.44 -19.04 3.68
N ASP A 73 -42.66 -17.99 2.89
CA ASP A 73 -43.84 -17.75 2.07
C ASP A 73 -43.56 -17.80 0.56
N ARG A 74 -42.31 -18.05 0.15
CA ARG A 74 -41.87 -17.90 -1.24
C ARG A 74 -40.88 -18.97 -1.67
N THR A 75 -40.82 -19.23 -2.97
CA THR A 75 -39.80 -20.12 -3.56
C THR A 75 -38.49 -19.34 -3.64
N THR A 76 -37.53 -19.66 -2.78
CA THR A 76 -36.20 -19.04 -2.78
C THR A 76 -35.16 -19.94 -3.42
N ILE A 77 -34.30 -19.38 -4.26
CA ILE A 77 -33.22 -20.08 -4.94
C ILE A 77 -31.88 -19.62 -4.35
N ALA A 78 -30.98 -20.57 -4.09
CA ALA A 78 -29.65 -20.28 -3.57
C ALA A 78 -28.76 -19.59 -4.62
N PHE A 79 -27.91 -18.65 -4.20
CA PHE A 79 -26.96 -17.98 -5.09
C PHE A 79 -25.99 -18.91 -5.84
N SER A 80 -25.73 -20.11 -5.31
CA SER A 80 -24.92 -21.13 -5.99
C SER A 80 -25.50 -21.56 -7.34
N PHE A 81 -26.79 -21.31 -7.60
CA PHE A 81 -27.40 -21.46 -8.91
C PHE A 81 -26.68 -20.61 -9.96
N ILE A 82 -26.45 -19.32 -9.66
CA ILE A 82 -25.77 -18.37 -10.55
C ILE A 82 -24.33 -18.82 -10.79
N ASP A 83 -23.62 -19.22 -9.73
CA ASP A 83 -22.23 -19.66 -9.84
C ASP A 83 -22.11 -20.93 -10.71
N GLN A 84 -23.03 -21.88 -10.58
CA GLN A 84 -23.02 -23.09 -11.39
C GLN A 84 -23.44 -22.86 -12.84
N LEU A 85 -24.42 -21.98 -13.08
CA LEU A 85 -24.85 -21.62 -14.43
C LEU A 85 -23.68 -20.98 -15.21
N LEU A 86 -23.00 -20.01 -14.60
CA LEU A 86 -21.85 -19.34 -15.21
C LEU A 86 -20.67 -20.29 -15.42
N LYS A 87 -20.42 -21.19 -14.46
CA LYS A 87 -19.30 -22.16 -14.55
C LYS A 87 -19.52 -23.22 -15.63
N LYS A 88 -20.75 -23.73 -15.78
CA LYS A 88 -21.06 -24.81 -16.73
C LYS A 88 -21.36 -24.30 -18.13
N GLY A 89 -21.77 -23.03 -18.28
CA GLY A 89 -22.13 -22.44 -19.57
C GLY A 89 -23.33 -23.12 -20.24
N LEU A 90 -24.13 -23.88 -19.48
CA LEU A 90 -25.28 -24.66 -19.93
C LEU A 90 -26.43 -24.45 -18.94
N MET A 91 -27.68 -24.59 -19.40
CA MET A 91 -28.85 -24.51 -18.52
C MET A 91 -28.78 -25.59 -17.43
N VAL A 92 -28.89 -25.15 -16.18
CA VAL A 92 -29.01 -26.02 -15.00
C VAL A 92 -30.45 -25.93 -14.50
N TYR A 93 -31.01 -27.03 -14.01
CA TYR A 93 -32.36 -27.04 -13.44
C TYR A 93 -32.42 -26.19 -12.17
N ILE A 94 -33.31 -25.20 -12.17
CA ILE A 94 -33.47 -24.23 -11.08
C ILE A 94 -33.95 -24.89 -9.78
N ASP A 95 -34.67 -26.01 -9.89
CA ASP A 95 -35.27 -26.72 -8.77
C ASP A 95 -34.23 -27.38 -7.85
N ASP A 96 -33.05 -27.74 -8.38
CA ASP A 96 -31.94 -28.32 -7.61
C ASP A 96 -31.34 -27.34 -6.59
N TYR A 97 -31.69 -26.06 -6.68
CA TYR A 97 -31.17 -24.97 -5.85
C TYR A 97 -32.24 -24.31 -4.98
N ARG A 98 -33.45 -24.88 -4.93
CA ARG A 98 -34.51 -24.36 -4.06
C ARG A 98 -34.13 -24.57 -2.60
N LEU A 99 -34.21 -23.49 -1.83
CA LEU A 99 -34.07 -23.53 -0.38
C LEU A 99 -35.42 -23.93 0.22
N ASP A 100 -35.46 -25.05 0.93
CA ASP A 100 -36.70 -25.59 1.47
C ASP A 100 -37.09 -24.89 2.79
N ALA A 101 -38.21 -24.16 2.77
CA ALA A 101 -38.74 -23.45 3.93
C ALA A 101 -39.13 -24.40 5.09
N ALA A 102 -39.38 -25.68 4.81
CA ALA A 102 -39.72 -26.67 5.82
C ALA A 102 -38.54 -27.01 6.77
N LEU A 103 -37.30 -26.84 6.29
CA LEU A 103 -36.09 -27.09 7.09
C LEU A 103 -35.82 -25.96 8.11
N ALA A 104 -36.41 -24.78 7.93
CA ALA A 104 -36.23 -23.63 8.83
C ALA A 104 -37.12 -23.66 10.09
N LYS A 105 -38.08 -24.60 10.19
CA LYS A 105 -39.08 -24.64 11.29
C LYS A 105 -38.71 -25.51 12.51
N LYS A 106 -37.54 -26.15 12.55
CA LYS A 106 -37.09 -26.85 13.77
C LYS A 106 -36.35 -25.88 14.70
N GLY A 107 -37.09 -25.36 15.69
CA GLY A 107 -36.55 -24.51 16.76
C GLY A 107 -35.49 -25.21 17.63
N PRO A 108 -34.68 -24.45 18.38
CA PRO A 108 -33.49 -24.95 19.05
C PRO A 108 -33.83 -25.75 20.31
N LEU A 109 -33.28 -26.97 20.37
CA LEU A 109 -33.19 -27.77 21.60
C LEU A 109 -32.16 -27.17 22.57
N HIS A 110 -32.48 -27.33 23.86
CA HIS A 110 -31.76 -26.92 25.08
C HIS A 110 -30.22 -26.85 24.94
N TYR A 111 -29.64 -25.70 25.31
CA TYR A 111 -28.27 -25.29 24.91
C TYR A 111 -27.17 -25.50 25.96
N ASP A 112 -27.46 -25.98 27.18
CA ASP A 112 -26.45 -26.00 28.24
C ASP A 112 -25.51 -27.23 28.21
N ASP A 113 -25.94 -28.39 27.74
CA ASP A 113 -25.10 -29.61 27.76
C ASP A 113 -24.11 -29.71 26.57
N ASN A 114 -24.20 -28.83 25.58
CA ASN A 114 -23.46 -28.97 24.32
C ASN A 114 -22.29 -27.99 24.16
N LEU A 115 -22.14 -27.02 25.07
CA LEU A 115 -21.05 -26.05 25.00
C LEU A 115 -19.70 -26.71 25.33
N ASP A 116 -19.67 -27.65 26.27
CA ASP A 116 -18.44 -28.37 26.64
C ASP A 116 -18.04 -29.40 25.58
N ALA A 117 -19.02 -30.06 24.95
CA ALA A 117 -18.77 -30.98 23.83
C ALA A 117 -18.30 -30.24 22.57
N ALA A 118 -18.91 -29.09 22.26
CA ALA A 118 -18.49 -28.24 21.14
C ALA A 118 -17.13 -27.61 21.38
N ASN A 119 -16.82 -27.16 22.61
CA ASN A 119 -15.51 -26.66 22.99
C ASN A 119 -14.44 -27.77 22.91
N ALA A 120 -14.75 -28.99 23.34
CA ALA A 120 -13.82 -30.12 23.23
C ALA A 120 -13.53 -30.51 21.77
N VAL A 121 -14.56 -30.50 20.91
CA VAL A 121 -14.41 -30.80 19.48
C VAL A 121 -13.70 -29.67 18.73
N ALA A 122 -13.98 -28.41 19.04
CA ALA A 122 -13.30 -27.24 18.48
C ALA A 122 -11.82 -27.19 18.89
N GLN A 123 -11.50 -27.46 20.17
CA GLN A 123 -10.11 -27.57 20.64
C GLN A 123 -9.38 -28.77 19.99
N ALA A 124 -10.07 -29.88 19.76
CA ALA A 124 -9.51 -31.03 19.05
C ALA A 124 -9.25 -30.73 17.57
N LEU A 125 -10.13 -30.00 16.89
CA LEU A 125 -9.98 -29.59 15.49
C LEU A 125 -8.94 -28.49 15.29
N ALA A 126 -8.87 -27.51 16.20
CA ALA A 126 -7.84 -26.46 16.20
C ALA A 126 -6.43 -27.02 16.46
N LYS A 127 -6.31 -28.04 17.32
CA LYS A 127 -5.06 -28.81 17.47
C LYS A 127 -4.69 -29.58 16.20
N LYS A 128 -5.68 -30.04 15.43
CA LYS A 128 -5.46 -30.80 14.19
C LYS A 128 -5.03 -29.92 13.00
N LEU A 129 -5.52 -28.69 12.91
CA LEU A 129 -5.14 -27.72 11.85
C LEU A 129 -3.76 -27.07 12.06
N LYS A 130 -3.27 -26.99 13.31
CA LYS A 130 -1.89 -26.55 13.61
C LYS A 130 -0.84 -27.65 13.43
N MET A 131 -1.23 -28.89 13.14
CA MET A 131 -0.31 -29.98 12.84
C MET A 131 -0.15 -30.14 11.33
N GLY A 132 0.94 -29.62 10.76
CA GLY A 132 1.24 -29.91 9.35
C GLY A 132 2.46 -29.26 8.69
N LYS A 133 3.14 -28.30 9.33
CA LYS A 133 4.54 -28.01 8.99
C LYS A 133 5.38 -28.35 10.20
N THR A 134 5.84 -29.60 10.27
CA THR A 134 6.91 -29.98 11.20
C THR A 134 8.12 -29.13 10.86
N THR A 135 8.34 -28.06 11.62
CA THR A 135 9.56 -27.26 11.49
C THR A 135 10.73 -28.17 11.88
N LYS A 136 11.68 -28.36 10.96
CA LYS A 136 12.91 -29.10 11.25
C LYS A 136 13.61 -28.39 12.42
N LYS A 137 14.13 -29.16 13.37
CA LYS A 137 14.91 -28.59 14.49
C LYS A 137 16.33 -28.29 14.00
N PHE A 138 16.90 -27.19 14.47
CA PHE A 138 18.32 -26.90 14.25
C PHE A 138 19.17 -27.90 15.03
N ASP A 139 20.11 -28.52 14.33
CA ASP A 139 21.14 -29.39 14.88
C ASP A 139 22.44 -28.59 15.16
N ALA A 140 23.41 -29.23 15.82
CA ALA A 140 24.68 -28.58 16.15
C ALA A 140 25.50 -28.24 14.90
N GLU A 141 25.36 -29.03 13.84
CA GLU A 141 26.07 -28.84 12.57
C GLU A 141 25.54 -27.62 11.81
N SER A 142 24.22 -27.46 11.71
CA SER A 142 23.58 -26.27 11.14
C SER A 142 23.88 -25.01 11.96
N ASP A 143 23.86 -25.08 13.29
CA ASP A 143 24.24 -23.96 14.15
C ASP A 143 25.71 -23.54 13.92
N ALA A 144 26.63 -24.52 13.85
CA ALA A 144 28.05 -24.27 13.55
C ALA A 144 28.23 -23.69 12.14
N TYR A 145 27.45 -24.18 11.17
CA TYR A 145 27.47 -23.68 9.81
C TYR A 145 27.00 -22.23 9.71
N ILE A 146 25.88 -21.87 10.37
CA ILE A 146 25.38 -20.49 10.42
C ILE A 146 26.44 -19.56 11.01
N LEU A 147 27.08 -19.98 12.12
CA LEU A 147 28.16 -19.20 12.74
C LEU A 147 29.33 -18.99 11.78
N GLU A 148 29.80 -20.03 11.11
CA GLU A 148 30.90 -19.92 10.15
C GLU A 148 30.55 -19.00 8.97
N GLN A 149 29.35 -19.12 8.40
CA GLN A 149 28.92 -18.24 7.31
C GLN A 149 28.82 -16.78 7.76
N VAL A 150 28.34 -16.51 8.98
CA VAL A 150 28.33 -15.16 9.56
C VAL A 150 29.75 -14.64 9.81
N ARG A 151 30.70 -15.49 10.24
CA ARG A 151 32.11 -15.11 10.42
C ARG A 151 32.76 -14.71 9.10
N MET A 152 32.40 -15.38 8.02
CA MET A 152 32.92 -15.14 6.67
C MET A 152 32.33 -13.88 6.04
N LYS A 153 31.09 -13.52 6.39
CA LYS A 153 30.37 -12.35 5.87
C LYS A 153 29.87 -11.44 7.00
N PRO A 154 30.77 -10.88 7.84
CA PRO A 154 30.37 -10.20 9.06
C PRO A 154 29.53 -8.94 8.83
N ARG A 155 29.71 -8.24 7.70
CA ARG A 155 28.92 -7.05 7.35
C ARG A 155 27.43 -7.35 7.16
N PHE A 156 27.10 -8.58 6.77
CA PHE A 156 25.74 -9.02 6.46
C PHE A 156 25.01 -9.68 7.62
N ARG A 157 25.62 -9.77 8.81
CA ARG A 157 25.06 -10.49 9.98
C ARG A 157 23.70 -10.02 10.47
N THR A 158 23.25 -8.82 10.06
CA THR A 158 21.91 -8.28 10.37
C THR A 158 20.94 -8.30 9.18
N SER A 159 21.43 -8.62 7.98
CA SER A 159 20.69 -8.59 6.71
C SER A 159 19.66 -9.71 6.61
N HIS A 160 18.46 -9.43 6.10
CA HIS A 160 17.46 -10.48 5.82
C HIS A 160 17.86 -11.35 4.63
N LYS A 161 18.27 -10.71 3.52
CA LYS A 161 18.65 -11.38 2.27
C LYS A 161 19.76 -12.41 2.48
N PHE A 162 20.74 -12.09 3.33
CA PHE A 162 21.82 -13.02 3.67
C PHE A 162 21.31 -14.32 4.31
N PHE A 163 20.40 -14.24 5.28
CA PHE A 163 19.84 -15.45 5.90
C PHE A 163 18.85 -16.18 5.00
N GLU A 164 18.19 -15.48 4.08
CA GLU A 164 17.36 -16.08 3.04
C GLU A 164 18.19 -16.91 2.05
N GLU A 165 19.29 -16.36 1.53
CA GLU A 165 20.25 -17.09 0.69
C GLU A 165 20.83 -18.29 1.44
N LEU A 166 21.24 -18.08 2.70
CA LEU A 166 21.82 -19.11 3.54
C LEU A 166 20.86 -20.29 3.78
N ALA A 167 19.54 -20.04 3.85
CA ALA A 167 18.54 -21.08 4.01
C ALA A 167 18.40 -22.02 2.80
N HIS A 168 18.90 -21.63 1.61
CA HIS A 168 18.92 -22.49 0.42
C HIS A 168 20.08 -23.50 0.42
N HIS A 169 21.00 -23.41 1.38
CA HIS A 169 22.13 -24.32 1.47
C HIS A 169 21.71 -25.67 2.06
N SER A 170 22.35 -26.75 1.63
CA SER A 170 21.98 -28.13 1.98
C SER A 170 21.90 -28.41 3.49
N LEU A 171 22.82 -27.83 4.28
CA LEU A 171 22.85 -27.97 5.74
C LEU A 171 21.67 -27.28 6.45
N LEU A 172 20.95 -26.38 5.76
CA LEU A 172 19.81 -25.63 6.29
C LEU A 172 18.50 -25.96 5.57
N GLU A 173 18.49 -27.02 4.77
CA GLU A 173 17.31 -27.49 4.07
C GLU A 173 16.17 -27.78 5.06
N GLY A 174 14.98 -27.25 4.76
CA GLY A 174 13.80 -27.31 5.62
C GLY A 174 13.63 -26.12 6.58
N HIS A 175 14.61 -25.21 6.63
CA HIS A 175 14.49 -23.94 7.35
C HIS A 175 14.19 -22.80 6.37
N THR A 176 13.47 -21.78 6.85
CA THR A 176 13.27 -20.52 6.12
C THR A 176 14.30 -19.49 6.56
N GLY A 177 14.61 -18.50 5.71
CA GLY A 177 15.54 -17.42 6.07
C GLY A 177 15.16 -16.70 7.38
N ASN A 178 13.85 -16.53 7.64
CA ASN A 178 13.37 -15.98 8.91
C ASN A 178 13.69 -16.88 10.11
N SER A 179 13.50 -18.20 9.97
CA SER A 179 13.84 -19.14 11.04
C SER A 179 15.34 -19.19 11.32
N VAL A 180 16.19 -19.17 10.28
CA VAL A 180 17.66 -19.14 10.40
C VAL A 180 18.11 -17.83 11.07
N ARG A 181 17.57 -16.70 10.63
CA ARG A 181 17.86 -15.39 11.21
C ARG A 181 17.44 -15.29 12.68
N SER A 182 16.24 -15.79 13.01
CA SER A 182 15.75 -15.83 14.37
C SER A 182 16.64 -16.71 15.25
N ARG A 183 17.00 -17.90 14.77
CA ARG A 183 17.94 -18.81 15.43
C ARG A 183 19.27 -18.15 15.71
N PHE A 184 19.85 -17.47 14.71
CA PHE A 184 21.09 -16.74 14.87
C PHE A 184 20.99 -15.67 15.98
N ARG A 185 20.04 -14.75 15.89
CA ARG A 185 19.89 -13.64 16.83
C ARG A 185 19.61 -14.09 18.26
N ALA A 186 18.74 -15.07 18.44
CA ALA A 186 18.33 -15.50 19.78
C ALA A 186 19.35 -16.44 20.45
N HIS A 187 20.01 -17.31 19.67
CA HIS A 187 20.78 -18.43 20.24
C HIS A 187 22.26 -18.51 19.85
N LEU A 188 22.66 -17.86 18.75
CA LEU A 188 24.03 -18.00 18.22
C LEU A 188 24.84 -16.71 18.27
N GLU A 189 24.20 -15.54 18.26
CA GLU A 189 24.86 -14.23 18.22
C GLU A 189 25.87 -14.07 19.37
N HIS A 190 25.49 -14.45 20.59
CA HIS A 190 26.37 -14.43 21.76
C HIS A 190 27.52 -15.46 21.70
N LYS A 191 27.43 -16.47 20.82
CA LYS A 191 28.45 -17.50 20.60
C LYS A 191 29.41 -17.17 19.44
N LEU A 192 29.20 -16.05 18.75
CA LEU A 192 29.99 -15.69 17.57
C LEU A 192 31.48 -15.51 17.91
N GLN A 193 31.76 -14.85 19.04
CA GLN A 193 33.09 -14.56 19.64
C GLN A 193 34.04 -13.73 18.78
N TYR A 194 34.25 -14.11 17.53
CA TYR A 194 35.10 -13.44 16.54
C TYR A 194 34.43 -13.48 15.16
N VAL A 195 34.93 -12.68 14.24
CA VAL A 195 34.61 -12.75 12.81
C VAL A 195 35.89 -12.59 11.98
N PHE A 196 35.86 -12.96 10.71
CA PHE A 196 37.03 -12.78 9.84
C PHE A 196 37.09 -11.36 9.28
N LYS A 197 38.30 -10.82 9.18
CA LYS A 197 38.54 -9.50 8.61
C LYS A 197 38.20 -9.49 7.12
N THR A 198 37.43 -8.51 6.69
CA THR A 198 37.09 -8.29 5.27
C THR A 198 37.60 -6.94 4.79
N ASP A 199 37.81 -6.82 3.48
CA ASP A 199 38.02 -5.55 2.81
C ASP A 199 36.69 -4.78 2.61
N ASP A 200 36.75 -3.63 1.94
CA ASP A 200 35.57 -2.80 1.64
C ASP A 200 34.59 -3.46 0.64
N PHE A 201 35.06 -4.47 -0.10
CA PHE A 201 34.30 -5.25 -1.08
C PHE A 201 33.77 -6.57 -0.53
N ASP A 202 33.84 -6.77 0.80
CA ASP A 202 33.43 -7.99 1.50
C ASP A 202 34.25 -9.24 1.16
N ASN A 203 35.44 -9.08 0.57
CA ASN A 203 36.40 -10.17 0.40
C ASN A 203 37.18 -10.40 1.68
N LEU A 204 37.52 -11.65 1.97
CA LEU A 204 38.31 -11.99 3.14
C LEU A 204 39.76 -11.55 2.98
N ILE A 205 40.27 -10.87 4.00
CA ILE A 205 41.68 -10.52 4.08
C ILE A 205 42.41 -11.70 4.73
N LEU A 206 43.38 -12.23 4.00
CA LEU A 206 44.25 -13.31 4.46
C LEU A 206 45.58 -12.72 4.97
N ASP A 207 46.23 -13.41 5.90
CA ASP A 207 47.59 -13.09 6.33
C ASP A 207 48.65 -13.53 5.30
N GLU A 208 49.93 -13.30 5.60
CA GLU A 208 51.05 -13.61 4.71
C GLU A 208 51.15 -15.12 4.39
N GLU A 209 50.65 -15.96 5.30
CA GLU A 209 50.58 -17.41 5.17
C GLU A 209 49.29 -17.92 4.49
N GLY A 210 48.37 -17.02 4.12
CA GLY A 210 47.11 -17.36 3.47
C GLY A 210 45.98 -17.81 4.42
N ASN A 211 46.15 -17.64 5.73
CA ASN A 211 45.12 -17.92 6.74
C ASN A 211 44.22 -16.70 6.96
N ARG A 212 43.00 -16.97 7.45
CA ARG A 212 42.00 -15.93 7.69
C ARG A 212 42.27 -15.23 9.01
N ILE A 213 42.26 -13.89 9.00
CA ILE A 213 42.53 -13.09 10.19
C ILE A 213 41.25 -12.94 11.03
N ALA A 214 41.24 -13.51 12.24
CA ALA A 214 40.14 -13.35 13.19
C ALA A 214 40.22 -12.01 13.94
N ILE A 215 39.12 -11.26 13.97
CA ILE A 215 38.97 -10.00 14.70
C ILE A 215 37.77 -10.07 15.67
N PRO A 216 37.81 -9.32 16.79
CA PRO A 216 36.66 -9.12 17.66
C PRO A 216 35.41 -8.59 16.92
N VAL A 217 34.23 -9.08 17.28
CA VAL A 217 32.95 -8.77 16.61
C VAL A 217 32.63 -7.26 16.61
N ASN A 218 33.03 -6.54 17.66
CA ASN A 218 32.81 -5.09 17.80
C ASN A 218 33.61 -4.24 16.80
N LEU A 219 34.72 -4.76 16.27
CA LEU A 219 35.51 -4.07 15.25
C LEU A 219 34.94 -4.24 13.84
N ALA A 220 34.09 -5.26 13.63
CA ALA A 220 33.50 -5.51 12.33
C ALA A 220 32.28 -4.63 12.09
N LYS A 221 32.39 -3.74 11.10
CA LYS A 221 31.29 -2.89 10.64
C LYS A 221 30.11 -3.76 10.16
N THR A 222 28.90 -3.24 10.30
CA THR A 222 27.71 -3.80 9.64
C THR A 222 27.35 -2.94 8.43
N ILE A 223 26.44 -3.40 7.58
CA ILE A 223 25.86 -2.53 6.54
C ILE A 223 25.22 -1.27 7.15
N LYS A 224 24.63 -1.37 8.35
CA LYS A 224 23.96 -0.26 9.03
C LYS A 224 24.47 -0.12 10.46
N ASN A 225 25.46 0.74 10.63
CA ASN A 225 25.94 1.10 11.96
C ASN A 225 24.86 1.86 12.73
N ARG A 226 24.75 1.61 14.03
CA ARG A 226 23.81 2.33 14.90
C ARG A 226 24.44 3.64 15.36
N PHE A 227 23.65 4.70 15.42
CA PHE A 227 24.07 5.97 16.03
C PHE A 227 24.16 5.82 17.56
N SER A 228 25.31 6.22 18.10
CA SER A 228 25.56 6.32 19.53
C SER A 228 25.06 7.67 20.09
N ALA A 229 25.00 7.79 21.42
CA ALA A 229 24.66 9.07 22.04
C ALA A 229 25.71 10.16 21.73
N ASP A 230 26.98 9.74 21.63
CA ASP A 230 28.12 10.60 21.29
C ASP A 230 28.02 11.10 19.85
N ASP A 231 27.68 10.20 18.90
CA ASP A 231 27.42 10.57 17.50
C ASP A 231 26.36 11.67 17.41
N ASP A 232 25.25 11.49 18.15
CA ASP A 232 24.15 12.45 18.16
C ASP A 232 24.55 13.79 18.78
N PHE A 233 25.35 13.75 19.86
CA PHE A 233 25.82 14.95 20.55
C PHE A 233 26.74 15.77 19.65
N HIS A 234 27.76 15.12 19.07
CA HIS A 234 28.68 15.78 18.16
C HIS A 234 27.96 16.32 16.93
N LEU A 235 27.04 15.55 16.33
CA LEU A 235 26.25 16.04 15.21
C LEU A 235 25.47 17.33 15.57
N CYS A 236 24.82 17.35 16.73
CA CYS A 236 24.08 18.52 17.19
C CYS A 236 25.01 19.72 17.45
N ASP A 237 26.10 19.51 18.19
CA ASP A 237 27.02 20.58 18.59
C ASP A 237 27.76 21.16 17.38
N ASP A 238 28.26 20.31 16.49
CA ASP A 238 29.01 20.72 15.31
C ASP A 238 28.13 21.47 14.31
N ILE A 239 26.85 21.10 14.18
CA ILE A 239 25.89 21.87 13.34
C ILE A 239 25.61 23.24 13.97
N ILE A 240 25.39 23.31 15.29
CA ILE A 240 25.20 24.59 15.98
C ILE A 240 26.42 25.50 15.75
N ASN A 241 27.63 24.97 15.96
CA ASN A 241 28.88 25.69 15.76
C ASN A 241 29.06 26.11 14.29
N HIS A 242 28.74 25.23 13.34
CA HIS A 242 28.81 25.55 11.92
C HIS A 242 27.86 26.69 11.55
N VAL A 243 26.61 26.64 11.99
CA VAL A 243 25.61 27.69 11.73
C VAL A 243 26.03 29.02 12.36
N LEU A 244 26.51 29.01 13.61
CA LEU A 244 27.00 30.23 14.27
C LEU A 244 28.19 30.86 13.57
N ASN A 245 29.05 30.06 12.93
CA ASN A 245 30.24 30.55 12.23
C ASN A 245 29.95 30.99 10.79
N THR A 246 28.84 30.57 10.19
CA THR A 246 28.54 30.78 8.76
C THR A 246 27.35 31.69 8.50
N GLN A 247 26.43 31.82 9.46
CA GLN A 247 25.24 32.66 9.34
C GLN A 247 25.31 33.86 10.27
N ASP A 248 24.67 34.94 9.85
CA ASP A 248 24.53 36.14 10.67
C ASP A 248 23.74 35.82 11.96
N PRO A 249 24.33 36.04 13.15
CA PRO A 249 23.66 35.82 14.43
C PRO A 249 22.33 36.57 14.59
N ASP A 250 22.15 37.69 13.90
CA ASP A 250 20.91 38.47 13.94
C ASP A 250 19.76 37.76 13.22
N LEU A 251 20.05 36.97 12.18
CA LEU A 251 19.05 36.16 11.49
C LEU A 251 18.54 35.01 12.37
N LEU A 252 19.34 34.53 13.32
CA LEU A 252 19.02 33.40 14.20
C LEU A 252 18.15 33.76 15.42
N LYS A 253 17.81 35.04 15.58
CA LYS A 253 16.89 35.52 16.63
C LYS A 253 15.43 35.15 16.33
N PHE A 254 14.60 35.13 17.37
CA PHE A 254 13.15 34.97 17.22
C PHE A 254 12.50 36.25 16.67
N ALA A 255 11.21 36.21 16.33
CA ALA A 255 10.50 37.33 15.71
C ALA A 255 10.45 38.60 16.58
N ASP A 256 10.70 38.46 17.87
CA ASP A 256 10.83 39.54 18.87
C ASP A 256 12.24 40.17 18.92
N GLY A 257 13.18 39.70 18.07
CA GLY A 257 14.54 40.20 18.04
C GLY A 257 15.39 39.80 19.25
N GLN A 258 14.91 38.87 20.08
CA GLN A 258 15.65 38.37 21.24
C GLN A 258 15.94 36.87 21.13
N TYR A 259 16.90 36.41 21.92
CA TYR A 259 17.10 34.98 22.17
C TYR A 259 16.10 34.55 23.22
N LYS A 260 15.25 33.58 22.90
CA LYS A 260 14.30 33.05 23.87
C LYS A 260 15.03 32.08 24.78
N ASP A 261 15.14 32.41 26.06
CA ASP A 261 15.83 31.60 27.08
C ASP A 261 17.29 31.23 26.73
N GLY A 262 17.97 32.08 25.95
CA GLY A 262 19.35 31.83 25.49
C GLY A 262 19.46 30.82 24.34
N TYR A 263 18.35 30.33 23.79
CA TYR A 263 18.32 29.42 22.65
C TYR A 263 18.28 30.15 21.31
N LEU A 264 18.97 29.58 20.32
CA LEU A 264 18.89 29.98 18.91
C LEU A 264 17.59 29.49 18.27
N ASN A 265 17.08 30.22 17.28
CA ASN A 265 15.93 29.78 16.50
C ASN A 265 16.35 28.72 15.45
N GLU A 266 16.31 27.45 15.86
CA GLU A 266 16.69 26.30 15.03
C GLU A 266 15.85 26.16 13.74
N ASN A 267 14.64 26.73 13.71
CA ASN A 267 13.82 26.73 12.50
C ASN A 267 14.45 27.52 11.36
N LYS A 268 15.37 28.44 11.67
CA LYS A 268 16.08 29.24 10.68
C LYS A 268 17.44 28.66 10.30
N PHE A 269 17.83 27.51 10.88
CA PHE A 269 19.11 26.89 10.56
C PHE A 269 19.11 26.40 9.11
N SER A 270 19.99 27.00 8.32
CA SER A 270 20.30 26.52 6.98
C SER A 270 21.59 25.69 7.03
N VAL A 271 21.54 24.41 6.62
CA VAL A 271 22.76 23.57 6.60
C VAL A 271 22.95 23.05 5.18
N LEU A 272 24.14 23.30 4.62
CA LEU A 272 24.49 22.88 3.27
C LEU A 272 24.69 21.37 3.21
N ILE A 273 24.45 20.77 2.04
CA ILE A 273 24.74 19.33 1.83
C ILE A 273 26.23 19.04 2.01
N SER A 274 27.10 19.93 1.53
CA SER A 274 28.56 19.82 1.64
C SER A 274 29.04 19.71 3.09
N PHE A 275 28.32 20.29 4.06
CA PHE A 275 28.63 20.10 5.47
C PHE A 275 28.63 18.61 5.82
N PHE A 276 27.64 17.83 5.36
CA PHE A 276 27.54 16.41 5.69
C PHE A 276 28.58 15.55 4.97
N ASP A 277 29.00 15.96 3.78
CA ASP A 277 30.10 15.31 3.06
C ASP A 277 31.42 15.50 3.82
N ASP A 278 31.70 16.72 4.24
CA ASP A 278 32.87 17.06 5.05
C ASP A 278 32.80 16.41 6.42
N TYR A 279 31.62 16.39 7.03
CA TYR A 279 31.37 15.76 8.32
C TYR A 279 31.65 14.27 8.28
N ALA A 280 31.18 13.57 7.23
CA ALA A 280 31.41 12.14 7.06
C ALA A 280 32.88 11.79 6.80
N ARG A 281 33.66 12.72 6.21
CA ARG A 281 35.11 12.54 6.05
C ARG A 281 35.85 12.55 7.40
N HIS A 282 35.43 13.40 8.33
CA HIS A 282 35.98 13.46 9.69
C HIS A 282 35.38 12.40 10.62
N ASN A 283 34.15 11.98 10.34
CA ASN A 283 33.38 11.00 11.11
C ASN A 283 32.95 9.82 10.22
N PRO A 284 33.89 8.93 9.85
CA PRO A 284 33.68 7.86 8.86
C PRO A 284 32.89 6.65 9.39
N GLN A 285 32.35 6.71 10.61
CA GLN A 285 31.50 5.67 11.18
C GLN A 285 30.13 5.58 10.50
N HIS A 286 29.64 6.69 9.94
CA HIS A 286 28.40 6.79 9.17
C HIS A 286 28.64 7.56 7.86
N SER A 287 27.88 7.26 6.81
CA SER A 287 28.00 7.97 5.53
C SER A 287 27.39 9.37 5.58
N SER A 288 27.75 10.24 4.65
CA SER A 288 27.15 11.59 4.49
C SER A 288 25.62 11.56 4.47
N LEU A 289 25.04 10.66 3.66
CA LEU A 289 23.59 10.45 3.61
C LEU A 289 23.01 10.00 4.96
N SER A 290 23.73 9.16 5.71
CA SER A 290 23.28 8.69 7.02
C SER A 290 23.29 9.83 8.04
N TRP A 291 24.33 10.66 8.05
CA TRP A 291 24.42 11.85 8.90
C TRP A 291 23.33 12.88 8.57
N ARG A 292 23.12 13.17 7.27
CA ARG A 292 22.06 14.06 6.79
C ARG A 292 20.68 13.58 7.22
N ASP A 293 20.40 12.28 7.07
CA ASP A 293 19.11 11.71 7.46
C ASP A 293 18.93 11.69 8.98
N ARG A 294 20.02 11.46 9.73
CA ARG A 294 20.02 11.55 11.20
C ARG A 294 19.69 12.96 11.67
N TYR A 295 20.31 13.97 11.07
CA TYR A 295 19.99 15.38 11.34
C TYR A 295 18.50 15.67 11.07
N ARG A 296 18.03 15.37 9.85
CA ARG A 296 16.67 15.73 9.42
C ARG A 296 15.57 15.02 10.22
N LYS A 297 15.73 13.71 10.49
CA LYS A 297 14.66 12.89 11.09
C LYS A 297 14.74 12.78 12.61
N PHE A 298 15.89 13.05 13.22
CA PHE A 298 16.09 12.90 14.65
C PHE A 298 16.53 14.20 15.30
N ALA A 299 17.70 14.74 14.95
CA ALA A 299 18.25 15.93 15.62
C ALA A 299 17.30 17.13 15.53
N ARG A 300 16.81 17.44 14.31
CA ARG A 300 15.90 18.57 14.08
C ARG A 300 14.54 18.38 14.74
N VAL A 301 14.06 17.14 14.84
CA VAL A 301 12.77 16.82 15.49
C VAL A 301 12.89 16.89 17.01
N TYR A 302 14.02 16.46 17.57
CA TYR A 302 14.28 16.55 19.00
C TYR A 302 14.56 17.99 19.45
N GLY A 303 15.24 18.75 18.60
CA GLY A 303 15.86 20.04 18.90
C GLY A 303 17.35 19.86 19.20
N LEU A 304 18.21 20.52 18.43
CA LEU A 304 19.67 20.34 18.49
C LEU A 304 20.23 20.79 19.84
N GLN A 305 19.91 22.01 20.26
CA GLN A 305 20.37 22.55 21.54
C GLN A 305 19.75 21.77 22.70
N LYS A 306 18.48 21.33 22.56
CA LYS A 306 17.82 20.50 23.56
C LYS A 306 18.52 19.15 23.75
N TYR A 307 18.94 18.50 22.67
CA TYR A 307 19.67 17.24 22.76
C TYR A 307 21.07 17.44 23.33
N ARG A 308 21.79 18.49 22.89
CA ARG A 308 23.10 18.87 23.44
C ARG A 308 23.04 19.04 24.96
N ASP A 309 22.08 19.84 25.44
CA ASP A 309 21.94 20.12 26.87
C ASP A 309 21.46 18.90 27.67
N TYR A 310 20.61 18.06 27.08
CA TYR A 310 20.24 16.76 27.63
C TYR A 310 21.46 15.86 27.80
N TYR A 311 22.28 15.72 26.76
CA TYR A 311 23.46 14.88 26.78
C TYR A 311 24.45 15.32 27.87
N LEU A 312 24.74 16.63 27.95
CA LEU A 312 25.65 17.18 28.96
C LEU A 312 25.14 16.98 30.40
N ARG A 313 23.82 17.00 30.59
CA ARG A 313 23.19 16.75 31.89
C ARG A 313 23.29 15.28 32.29
N GLU A 314 22.97 14.38 31.36
CA GLU A 314 22.99 12.93 31.59
C GLU A 314 24.42 12.36 31.62
N LEU A 315 25.43 13.12 31.18
CA LEU A 315 26.84 12.72 31.36
C LEU A 315 27.22 12.51 32.84
N LYS A 316 26.52 13.19 33.76
CA LYS A 316 26.70 13.06 35.21
C LYS A 316 25.74 12.04 35.85
N SER A 317 24.83 11.47 35.07
CA SER A 317 23.86 10.46 35.48
C SER A 317 24.52 9.08 35.55
N LYS A 318 23.92 8.16 36.33
CA LYS A 318 24.37 6.76 36.39
C LYS A 318 24.10 5.99 35.11
N ASP A 319 23.04 6.38 34.38
CA ASP A 319 22.58 5.68 33.18
C ASP A 319 23.26 6.18 31.91
N GLY A 320 23.93 7.33 31.98
CA GLY A 320 24.58 8.01 30.85
C GLY A 320 23.58 8.54 29.81
N PRO A 321 24.05 9.35 28.85
CA PRO A 321 23.21 9.85 27.78
C PRO A 321 22.80 8.72 26.82
N GLN A 322 21.56 8.78 26.32
CA GLN A 322 21.01 7.80 25.38
C GLN A 322 20.82 8.41 23.99
N PRO A 323 21.08 7.66 22.90
CA PRO A 323 20.88 8.17 21.55
C PRO A 323 19.40 8.45 21.25
N MET A 324 19.15 9.41 20.37
CA MET A 324 17.80 9.77 19.90
C MET A 324 17.10 8.58 19.25
N LYS A 325 15.93 8.21 19.78
CA LYS A 325 15.13 7.07 19.31
C LYS A 325 13.67 7.47 19.12
N ASN A 326 12.95 6.72 18.28
CA ASN A 326 11.49 6.83 18.10
C ASN A 326 10.95 8.16 17.56
N LEU A 327 11.76 8.97 16.88
CA LEU A 327 11.37 10.28 16.33
C LEU A 327 10.91 10.26 14.87
N THR A 328 10.93 9.10 14.22
CA THR A 328 10.51 9.01 12.81
C THR A 328 8.99 9.05 12.69
N SER A 329 8.47 9.81 11.71
CA SER A 329 7.04 9.93 11.42
C SER A 329 6.35 8.58 11.15
N ARG A 330 7.11 7.56 10.72
CA ARG A 330 6.62 6.18 10.60
C ARG A 330 6.22 5.57 11.94
N ALA A 331 6.95 5.83 13.03
CA ALA A 331 6.57 5.37 14.37
C ALA A 331 5.27 6.03 14.84
N LEU A 332 5.07 7.31 14.50
CA LEU A 332 3.84 8.03 14.77
C LEU A 332 2.65 7.46 13.96
N LYS A 333 2.87 7.16 12.66
CA LYS A 333 1.88 6.49 11.79
C LYS A 333 1.56 5.07 12.26
N GLU A 334 2.56 4.31 12.72
CA GLU A 334 2.39 2.95 13.25
C GLU A 334 1.58 2.98 14.57
N LYS A 335 1.86 3.95 15.45
CA LYS A 335 1.05 4.20 16.66
C LYS A 335 -0.40 4.54 16.31
N LYS A 336 -0.64 5.47 15.37
CA LYS A 336 -1.99 5.80 14.88
C LYS A 336 -2.70 4.59 14.26
N LYS A 337 -1.97 3.74 13.52
CA LYS A 337 -2.52 2.51 12.92
C LYS A 337 -2.93 1.49 14.00
N ILE A 338 -2.11 1.33 15.03
CA ILE A 338 -2.43 0.46 16.18
C ILE A 338 -3.65 1.01 16.92
N GLU A 339 -3.70 2.31 17.21
CA GLU A 339 -4.84 2.97 17.87
C GLU A 339 -6.13 2.81 17.04
N ASN A 340 -6.06 2.97 15.72
CA ASN A 340 -7.21 2.76 14.82
C ASN A 340 -7.67 1.30 14.80
N ASN A 341 -6.75 0.34 14.84
CA ASN A 341 -7.10 -1.08 14.94
C ASN A 341 -7.76 -1.42 16.27
N VAL A 342 -7.25 -0.89 17.39
CA VAL A 342 -7.86 -1.04 18.72
C VAL A 342 -9.27 -0.45 18.75
N ARG A 343 -9.47 0.74 18.15
CA ARG A 343 -10.81 1.35 18.02
C ARG A 343 -11.77 0.51 17.18
N ARG A 344 -11.30 -0.07 16.06
CA ARG A 344 -12.10 -0.99 15.24
C ARG A 344 -12.48 -2.26 15.99
N MET A 345 -11.55 -2.86 16.74
CA MET A 345 -11.82 -4.04 17.57
C MET A 345 -12.86 -3.73 18.65
N LYS A 346 -12.73 -2.59 19.34
CA LYS A 346 -13.70 -2.16 20.35
C LYS A 346 -15.09 -1.94 19.76
N LYS A 347 -15.18 -1.28 18.60
CA LYS A 347 -16.46 -1.10 17.90
C LYS A 347 -17.09 -2.44 17.50
N ALA A 348 -16.29 -3.38 16.99
CA ALA A 348 -16.78 -4.71 16.63
C ALA A 348 -17.29 -5.50 17.85
N HIS A 349 -16.66 -5.32 19.02
CA HIS A 349 -17.12 -5.88 20.29
C HIS A 349 -18.47 -5.27 20.71
N ASP A 350 -18.58 -3.95 20.71
CA ASP A 350 -19.80 -3.23 21.09
C ASP A 350 -20.96 -3.59 20.14
N ASP A 351 -20.71 -3.67 18.82
CA ASP A 351 -21.70 -4.08 17.81
C ASP A 351 -22.15 -5.54 18.00
N ALA A 352 -21.24 -6.44 18.38
CA ALA A 352 -21.56 -7.84 18.67
C ALA A 352 -22.40 -8.00 19.96
N GLU A 353 -22.12 -7.19 20.99
CA GLU A 353 -22.88 -7.17 22.24
C GLU A 353 -24.31 -6.65 22.02
N VAL A 354 -24.46 -5.59 21.23
CA VAL A 354 -25.78 -5.05 20.84
C VAL A 354 -26.57 -6.06 20.00
N ALA A 355 -25.92 -6.76 19.07
CA ALA A 355 -26.56 -7.81 18.27
C ALA A 355 -27.03 -9.00 19.14
N ALA A 356 -26.23 -9.41 20.12
CA ALA A 356 -26.61 -10.44 21.08
C ALA A 356 -27.79 -10.00 21.96
N ALA A 357 -27.79 -8.76 22.47
CA ALA A 357 -28.88 -8.21 23.25
C ALA A 357 -30.19 -8.10 22.43
N ALA A 358 -30.10 -7.68 21.17
CA ALA A 358 -31.23 -7.59 20.26
C ALA A 358 -31.83 -8.98 19.95
N ALA A 359 -31.00 -10.00 19.77
CA ALA A 359 -31.44 -11.37 19.58
C ALA A 359 -32.18 -11.92 20.82
N VAL A 360 -31.67 -11.65 22.02
CA VAL A 360 -32.34 -12.02 23.29
C VAL A 360 -33.68 -11.30 23.46
N ALA A 361 -33.74 -10.01 23.14
CA ALA A 361 -34.99 -9.23 23.23
C ALA A 361 -36.05 -9.69 22.21
N ALA A 362 -35.64 -10.06 21.00
CA ALA A 362 -36.53 -10.59 19.97
C ALA A 362 -37.12 -11.97 20.35
N VAL A 363 -36.36 -12.78 21.08
CA VAL A 363 -36.84 -14.06 21.63
C VAL A 363 -37.79 -13.83 22.81
N ALA A 364 -37.50 -12.86 23.69
CA ALA A 364 -38.35 -12.55 24.84
C ALA A 364 -39.73 -11.97 24.45
N ASN A 365 -39.80 -11.18 23.37
CA ASN A 365 -41.06 -10.56 22.93
C ASN A 365 -42.03 -11.53 22.21
N ASN A 366 -41.56 -12.70 21.77
CA ASN A 366 -42.40 -13.71 21.09
C ASN A 366 -42.90 -14.83 22.02
N GLY A 367 -42.53 -14.82 23.30
CA GLY A 367 -42.84 -15.88 24.27
C GLY A 367 -44.24 -15.84 24.91
N HIS A 368 -45.15 -14.96 24.46
CA HIS A 368 -46.46 -14.82 25.09
C HIS A 368 -47.62 -14.97 24.08
N LEU A 369 -47.83 -16.19 23.56
CA LEU A 369 -49.19 -16.67 23.26
C LEU A 369 -49.22 -18.19 23.04
N LEU A 370 -50.06 -18.84 23.86
CA LEU A 370 -50.70 -20.15 23.71
C LEU A 370 -49.90 -21.42 24.03
N GLY A 371 -50.51 -22.23 24.90
CA GLY A 371 -50.03 -23.53 25.33
C GLY A 371 -50.99 -24.69 25.01
N HIS A 372 -50.62 -25.83 25.61
CA HIS A 372 -51.35 -27.10 25.79
C HIS A 372 -51.29 -28.18 24.69
N PRO A 373 -51.41 -29.48 25.07
CA PRO A 373 -50.42 -30.53 24.75
C PRO A 373 -51.00 -31.77 24.03
N ASP A 374 -50.16 -32.81 23.92
CA ASP A 374 -50.39 -34.22 23.52
C ASP A 374 -50.11 -34.61 22.07
N HIS A 375 -48.98 -35.30 21.84
CA HIS A 375 -48.94 -36.74 21.52
C HIS A 375 -47.51 -37.24 21.21
N VAL A 376 -47.19 -38.40 21.79
CA VAL A 376 -45.95 -39.19 21.65
C VAL A 376 -45.95 -39.94 20.30
N LEU A 377 -44.83 -39.95 19.55
CA LEU A 377 -44.34 -41.11 18.75
C LEU A 377 -42.93 -40.91 18.16
N GLN A 378 -42.30 -42.04 17.85
CA GLN A 378 -40.85 -42.35 17.81
C GLN A 378 -40.02 -41.81 16.62
N LEU A 379 -38.73 -41.64 16.88
CA LEU A 379 -37.62 -41.29 15.97
C LEU A 379 -37.18 -42.46 15.04
N PRO A 380 -36.56 -42.13 13.90
CA PRO A 380 -35.32 -42.82 13.51
C PRO A 380 -34.16 -41.84 13.27
N HIS A 381 -32.96 -42.32 13.61
CA HIS A 381 -31.66 -41.68 13.44
C HIS A 381 -31.32 -41.35 11.98
N THR A 382 -30.84 -40.13 11.74
CA THR A 382 -29.82 -39.85 10.70
C THR A 382 -28.90 -38.70 11.12
N GLN A 383 -27.62 -38.91 10.84
CA GLN A 383 -26.47 -38.00 11.01
C GLN A 383 -26.46 -36.88 9.96
N MET A 384 -25.65 -35.85 10.26
CA MET A 384 -25.33 -34.63 9.49
C MET A 384 -26.37 -33.51 9.71
N ASP A 385 -26.02 -32.41 10.37
CA ASP A 385 -25.13 -31.39 9.79
C ASP A 385 -24.32 -30.63 10.86
N ALA A 386 -23.19 -31.22 11.27
CA ALA A 386 -22.30 -30.66 12.30
C ALA A 386 -21.52 -29.41 11.83
N ASN A 387 -21.55 -29.07 10.53
CA ASN A 387 -20.72 -28.03 9.95
C ASN A 387 -21.33 -26.61 10.10
N ALA A 388 -22.66 -26.49 10.10
CA ALA A 388 -23.34 -25.20 10.27
C ALA A 388 -23.34 -24.74 11.74
N ALA A 389 -23.56 -25.67 12.68
CA ALA A 389 -23.42 -25.40 14.11
C ALA A 389 -21.96 -25.12 14.50
N ALA A 390 -20.99 -25.80 13.87
CA ALA A 390 -19.57 -25.50 14.03
C ALA A 390 -19.20 -24.11 13.48
N ALA A 391 -19.83 -23.61 12.42
CA ALA A 391 -19.55 -22.29 11.87
C ALA A 391 -20.03 -21.16 12.80
N VAL A 392 -21.21 -21.29 13.40
CA VAL A 392 -21.76 -20.32 14.36
C VAL A 392 -21.01 -20.40 15.70
N ALA A 393 -20.65 -21.60 16.16
CA ALA A 393 -19.81 -21.80 17.34
C ALA A 393 -18.37 -21.29 17.12
N ASN A 394 -17.79 -21.47 15.92
CA ASN A 394 -16.48 -20.90 15.59
C ASN A 394 -16.51 -19.37 15.52
N LEU A 395 -17.63 -18.75 15.13
CA LEU A 395 -17.79 -17.30 15.14
C LEU A 395 -17.91 -16.76 16.58
N ALA A 396 -18.69 -17.44 17.43
CA ALA A 396 -18.84 -17.08 18.85
C ALA A 396 -17.56 -17.32 19.66
N VAL A 397 -16.82 -18.41 19.36
CA VAL A 397 -15.52 -18.71 19.98
C VAL A 397 -14.44 -17.75 19.46
N SER A 398 -14.42 -17.37 18.18
CA SER A 398 -13.47 -16.36 17.66
C SER A 398 -13.72 -14.97 18.27
N ALA A 399 -14.99 -14.61 18.52
CA ALA A 399 -15.34 -13.36 19.20
C ALA A 399 -14.97 -13.39 20.70
N ARG A 400 -15.05 -14.57 21.36
CA ARG A 400 -14.70 -14.74 22.77
C ARG A 400 -13.20 -14.96 23.01
N GLU A 401 -12.46 -15.58 22.08
CA GLU A 401 -10.99 -15.67 22.10
C GLU A 401 -10.32 -14.31 21.86
N ALA A 402 -10.98 -13.40 21.12
CA ALA A 402 -10.55 -12.01 21.00
C ALA A 402 -10.74 -11.18 22.29
N SER A 403 -11.71 -11.55 23.14
CA SER A 403 -11.94 -10.92 24.46
C SER A 403 -11.18 -11.60 25.62
N ALA A 404 -10.96 -12.92 25.56
CA ALA A 404 -10.24 -13.67 26.61
C ALA A 404 -8.71 -13.43 26.60
N LEU A 405 -8.17 -12.80 25.56
CA LEU A 405 -6.76 -12.39 25.50
C LEU A 405 -6.45 -11.11 26.32
N ASP A 406 -7.46 -10.40 26.83
CA ASP A 406 -7.28 -9.14 27.59
C ASP A 406 -7.57 -9.28 29.10
N GLU A 407 -8.19 -10.38 29.56
CA GLU A 407 -8.38 -10.64 31.00
C GLU A 407 -7.25 -11.45 31.66
N GLU A 408 -6.39 -12.12 30.89
CA GLU A 408 -5.25 -12.92 31.41
C GLU A 408 -3.88 -12.27 31.11
N ILE A 409 -3.78 -10.94 31.18
CA ILE A 409 -2.50 -10.22 31.32
C ILE A 409 -2.59 -9.24 32.49
N GLY A 410 -3.09 -9.74 33.62
CA GLY A 410 -2.71 -9.23 34.92
C GLY A 410 -1.35 -9.83 35.30
N GLU A 411 -0.33 -8.97 35.37
CA GLU A 411 0.96 -9.22 36.04
C GLU A 411 2.02 -10.07 35.32
N VAL A 412 2.65 -9.58 34.23
CA VAL A 412 4.10 -9.81 34.04
C VAL A 412 4.79 -8.61 33.37
N LYS A 413 5.87 -8.15 34.00
CA LYS A 413 6.71 -7.03 33.57
C LYS A 413 7.39 -7.27 32.22
N ASN A 414 7.23 -6.29 31.33
CA ASN A 414 8.11 -5.80 30.26
C ASN A 414 8.68 -6.74 29.17
N SER A 415 8.56 -6.23 27.93
CA SER A 415 9.32 -6.50 26.70
C SER A 415 9.10 -7.80 25.91
N ASN A 416 7.89 -8.05 25.38
CA ASN A 416 7.72 -8.93 24.19
C ASN A 416 6.44 -8.70 23.34
N ILE A 417 5.64 -7.67 23.62
CA ILE A 417 4.33 -7.45 22.97
C ILE A 417 4.45 -6.99 21.50
N HIS A 418 5.59 -6.40 21.10
CA HIS A 418 5.76 -5.86 19.75
C HIS A 418 5.91 -6.91 18.63
N GLU A 419 6.27 -8.16 18.94
CA GLU A 419 6.51 -9.20 17.94
C GLU A 419 5.23 -9.99 17.56
N ALA A 420 4.27 -10.10 18.48
CA ALA A 420 3.00 -10.82 18.25
C ALA A 420 2.06 -10.11 17.26
N LEU A 421 2.09 -8.77 17.22
CA LEU A 421 1.24 -7.95 16.34
C LEU A 421 1.71 -7.88 14.88
N ARG A 422 2.92 -8.35 14.55
CA ARG A 422 3.43 -8.36 13.15
C ARG A 422 2.99 -9.58 12.34
N ASN A 423 2.56 -10.67 12.98
CA ASN A 423 2.33 -11.94 12.31
C ASN A 423 0.91 -12.13 11.73
N VAL A 424 -0.02 -11.20 11.92
CA VAL A 424 -1.44 -11.37 11.51
C VAL A 424 -1.77 -10.70 10.15
N GLY A 425 -0.80 -10.15 9.41
CA GLY A 425 -1.12 -9.26 8.28
C GLY A 425 -0.27 -9.36 7.01
N ALA A 426 0.32 -10.52 6.68
CA ALA A 426 1.21 -10.62 5.51
C ALA A 426 0.87 -11.79 4.56
N GLU A 427 -0.29 -11.74 3.91
CA GLU A 427 -0.53 -12.42 2.63
C GLU A 427 -1.30 -11.49 1.68
N ALA A 428 -0.57 -10.76 0.82
CA ALA A 428 -0.98 -10.35 -0.54
C ALA A 428 0.08 -9.43 -1.17
N GLY A 429 0.52 -9.77 -2.39
CA GLY A 429 1.14 -8.83 -3.35
C GLY A 429 2.67 -8.78 -3.39
N ARG A 430 3.29 -9.72 -4.11
CA ARG A 430 4.67 -9.59 -4.61
C ARG A 430 4.64 -8.98 -6.01
N VAL A 431 5.47 -7.94 -6.25
CA VAL A 431 5.99 -7.60 -7.58
C VAL A 431 7.51 -7.41 -7.43
N ASN A 432 8.27 -8.14 -8.24
CA ASN A 432 9.73 -8.07 -8.35
C ASN A 432 10.14 -6.83 -9.14
N ILE A 433 11.18 -6.12 -8.69
CA ILE A 433 12.01 -5.26 -9.53
C ILE A 433 13.47 -5.51 -9.14
N ASP A 434 14.27 -5.85 -10.16
CA ASP A 434 15.71 -6.10 -10.11
C ASP A 434 16.50 -4.80 -9.89
N ASP A 435 17.57 -4.87 -9.08
CA ASP A 435 18.55 -3.79 -8.91
C ASP A 435 19.91 -4.26 -9.47
N ASP A 436 20.29 -3.67 -10.60
CA ASP A 436 21.66 -3.67 -11.14
C ASP A 436 22.39 -2.38 -10.69
N ILE A 437 23.50 -2.56 -9.99
CA ILE A 437 24.58 -1.59 -9.72
C ILE A 437 25.77 -2.10 -10.56
N VAL A 438 26.53 -1.34 -11.36
CA VAL A 438 27.66 -0.46 -10.99
C VAL A 438 28.11 0.33 -12.26
N HIS A 439 28.48 1.61 -12.14
CA HIS A 439 29.81 2.12 -12.55
C HIS A 439 30.04 3.59 -12.18
N SER A 440 31.19 3.82 -11.57
CA SER A 440 31.77 5.07 -11.10
C SER A 440 32.55 5.81 -12.19
N GLY A 441 32.58 7.15 -12.14
CA GLY A 441 33.71 7.93 -12.65
C GLY A 441 33.46 9.41 -12.94
N VAL A 442 34.03 10.27 -12.07
CA VAL A 442 34.62 11.61 -12.36
C VAL A 442 33.61 12.70 -12.83
N ARG A 443 33.44 13.88 -12.21
CA ARG A 443 34.40 14.95 -11.86
C ARG A 443 33.68 15.99 -10.99
N ALA A 444 34.41 16.66 -10.11
CA ALA A 444 33.93 17.76 -9.28
C ALA A 444 33.53 19.00 -10.11
N LEU A 445 32.31 19.49 -9.91
CA LEU A 445 31.93 20.90 -10.01
C LEU A 445 30.96 21.18 -8.85
N ALA A 446 31.25 22.25 -8.12
CA ALA A 446 30.55 22.65 -6.92
C ALA A 446 29.19 23.25 -7.30
N ASP A 447 28.12 22.80 -6.66
CA ASP A 447 26.84 23.50 -6.72
C ASP A 447 26.14 23.52 -5.34
N HIS A 448 25.61 24.68 -4.99
CA HIS A 448 25.31 25.10 -3.62
C HIS A 448 23.82 24.98 -3.29
N SER A 449 23.40 23.79 -2.84
CA SER A 449 22.03 23.57 -2.34
C SER A 449 21.96 23.60 -0.81
N ALA A 450 21.27 24.60 -0.28
CA ALA A 450 21.01 24.80 1.15
C ALA A 450 19.66 24.19 1.57
N ILE A 451 19.61 23.49 2.71
CA ILE A 451 18.37 22.91 3.23
C ILE A 451 17.52 24.01 3.89
N HIS A 452 16.51 24.55 3.19
CA HIS A 452 15.61 25.60 3.69
C HIS A 452 14.41 25.04 4.52
N PRO A 453 13.76 25.83 5.40
CA PRO A 453 12.71 25.36 6.34
C PRO A 453 11.34 25.00 5.75
N SER A 454 11.07 25.21 4.46
CA SER A 454 9.72 25.07 3.87
C SER A 454 9.26 23.64 3.54
N LEU A 455 9.91 22.61 4.10
CA LEU A 455 9.56 21.19 3.85
C LEU A 455 8.93 20.45 5.05
N SER A 456 8.44 21.18 6.06
CA SER A 456 7.67 20.60 7.17
C SER A 456 6.27 21.24 7.24
N GLY A 457 5.28 20.62 6.61
CA GLY A 457 3.88 20.99 6.76
C GLY A 457 3.39 20.74 8.20
N ASN A 458 2.71 21.74 8.76
CA ASN A 458 1.96 21.64 10.02
C ASN A 458 0.79 20.65 9.87
N PRO A 459 0.46 19.86 10.90
CA PRO A 459 -0.67 18.94 10.87
C PRO A 459 -1.86 19.52 11.61
N GLU A 460 -2.44 20.61 11.12
CA GLU A 460 -3.80 21.04 11.50
C GLU A 460 -4.51 21.49 10.21
N ASP A 461 -5.68 20.90 9.97
CA ASP A 461 -6.64 21.15 8.89
C ASP A 461 -6.29 20.66 7.47
N SER A 462 -6.71 19.41 7.17
CA SER A 462 -7.34 19.03 5.89
C SER A 462 -7.64 17.53 5.91
N ASP A 463 -8.92 17.16 6.06
CA ASP A 463 -9.43 15.84 5.66
C ASP A 463 -9.45 15.78 4.12
N GLY A 464 -8.64 14.90 3.54
CA GLY A 464 -8.61 14.66 2.09
C GLY A 464 -7.60 13.56 1.74
N ASP A 465 -8.02 12.64 0.88
CA ASP A 465 -7.39 11.37 0.51
C ASP A 465 -5.89 11.42 0.15
N ASP A 466 -5.15 10.37 0.55
CA ASP A 466 -3.71 10.25 0.31
C ASP A 466 -3.33 8.80 -0.11
N PHE A 467 -3.76 8.42 -1.32
CA PHE A 467 -3.08 7.51 -2.26
C PHE A 467 -2.16 8.44 -3.10
N GLU A 468 -0.89 8.24 -3.41
CA GLU A 468 -0.13 7.07 -3.80
C GLU A 468 1.36 7.49 -3.84
N LEU A 469 2.27 6.65 -3.33
CA LEU A 469 3.69 6.95 -3.22
C LEU A 469 4.42 6.52 -4.51
N ALA A 470 4.31 7.32 -5.58
CA ALA A 470 5.06 7.10 -6.82
C ALA A 470 6.40 7.86 -6.84
N MET A 471 7.49 7.10 -6.93
CA MET A 471 8.82 7.43 -7.46
C MET A 471 9.34 8.88 -7.29
N LYS A 472 10.05 9.14 -6.18
CA LYS A 472 10.99 10.27 -6.08
C LYS A 472 12.39 9.84 -6.51
N LEU A 473 12.72 10.16 -7.75
CA LEU A 473 14.10 10.27 -8.24
C LEU A 473 14.12 11.34 -9.34
N GLU A 474 13.94 12.62 -8.99
CA GLU A 474 14.39 13.78 -9.78
C GLU A 474 14.71 14.95 -8.81
N GLU A 475 16.00 15.16 -8.56
CA GLU A 475 16.71 16.41 -8.17
C GLU A 475 17.50 16.75 -9.47
N GLU A 476 17.69 17.95 -10.02
CA GLU A 476 17.72 19.35 -9.61
C GLU A 476 17.40 20.23 -10.86
N SER A 477 16.69 21.36 -10.70
CA SER A 477 16.96 22.59 -11.45
C SER A 477 16.42 23.79 -10.66
N GLN A 478 17.18 24.87 -10.54
CA GLN A 478 16.80 26.11 -9.84
C GLN A 478 15.82 27.00 -10.63
N ASP A 479 15.05 26.43 -11.55
CA ASP A 479 13.94 27.14 -12.18
C ASP A 479 12.64 26.77 -11.48
N SER A 480 11.95 27.80 -10.97
CA SER A 480 10.59 27.72 -10.39
C SER A 480 9.59 26.97 -11.30
N LEU A 481 9.91 26.85 -12.60
CA LEU A 481 9.15 26.10 -13.60
C LEU A 481 9.18 24.57 -13.40
N ASN A 482 10.28 23.99 -12.92
CA ASN A 482 10.50 22.54 -12.98
C ASN A 482 9.98 21.77 -11.77
N GLY A 483 9.84 22.44 -10.62
CA GLY A 483 9.38 21.80 -9.38
C GLY A 483 7.93 21.30 -9.44
N ASP A 484 7.08 21.99 -10.23
CA ASP A 484 5.64 21.74 -10.28
C ASP A 484 5.20 20.94 -11.53
N ALA A 485 6.05 20.81 -12.56
CA ALA A 485 5.74 20.10 -13.79
C ALA A 485 6.15 18.61 -13.71
N VAL A 486 5.18 17.73 -13.44
CA VAL A 486 5.39 16.29 -13.24
C VAL A 486 4.54 15.48 -14.22
N TYR A 487 5.08 14.36 -14.72
CA TYR A 487 4.31 13.40 -15.51
C TYR A 487 3.27 12.67 -14.66
N MET A 488 2.03 12.57 -15.14
CA MET A 488 1.03 11.70 -14.52
C MET A 488 1.43 10.21 -14.58
N PRO A 489 0.89 9.34 -13.72
CA PRO A 489 1.09 7.89 -13.80
C PRO A 489 0.47 7.26 -15.07
N ARG A 490 0.98 6.11 -15.53
CA ARG A 490 0.42 5.40 -16.71
C ARG A 490 -0.95 4.77 -16.47
N ASN A 491 -1.30 4.54 -15.20
CA ASN A 491 -2.59 4.00 -14.75
C ASN A 491 -3.63 5.12 -14.45
N THR A 492 -3.36 6.35 -14.88
CA THR A 492 -4.29 7.49 -14.77
C THR A 492 -5.64 7.17 -15.39
N THR A 493 -6.72 7.54 -14.69
CA THR A 493 -8.10 7.48 -15.17
C THR A 493 -8.60 8.85 -15.61
N ILE A 494 -9.74 8.90 -16.32
CA ILE A 494 -10.33 10.17 -16.77
C ILE A 494 -10.72 11.06 -15.57
N ASP A 495 -11.18 10.45 -14.48
CA ASP A 495 -11.60 11.16 -13.26
C ASP A 495 -10.41 11.82 -12.55
N ASP A 496 -9.18 11.33 -12.75
CA ASP A 496 -7.97 11.95 -12.20
C ASP A 496 -7.55 13.21 -12.99
N MET A 497 -8.03 13.33 -14.24
CA MET A 497 -7.64 14.41 -15.15
C MET A 497 -8.54 15.64 -15.03
N PHE A 498 -9.81 15.43 -14.66
CA PHE A 498 -10.84 16.46 -14.72
C PHE A 498 -11.59 16.59 -13.40
N ASN A 499 -11.90 17.82 -13.03
CA ASN A 499 -12.82 18.10 -11.94
C ASN A 499 -14.23 18.37 -12.50
N LYS A 500 -15.22 18.51 -11.60
CA LYS A 500 -16.63 18.73 -11.95
C LYS A 500 -16.90 19.92 -12.89
N HIS A 501 -16.04 20.92 -12.94
CA HIS A 501 -16.20 22.10 -13.80
C HIS A 501 -15.92 21.79 -15.27
N PHE A 502 -15.14 20.74 -15.56
CA PHE A 502 -14.86 20.33 -16.94
C PHE A 502 -16.14 19.92 -17.65
N TYR A 503 -16.97 19.12 -16.98
CA TYR A 503 -18.25 18.62 -17.51
C TYR A 503 -19.34 19.70 -17.63
N MET A 504 -19.05 20.94 -17.25
CA MET A 504 -19.98 22.08 -17.43
C MET A 504 -19.79 22.80 -18.77
N ASN A 505 -18.74 22.51 -19.53
CA ASN A 505 -18.40 23.18 -20.79
C ASN A 505 -18.20 22.15 -21.91
N ASP A 506 -18.45 22.54 -23.16
CA ASP A 506 -18.13 21.71 -24.33
C ASP A 506 -16.60 21.66 -24.50
N SER A 507 -16.05 20.53 -24.97
CA SER A 507 -14.62 20.36 -25.22
C SER A 507 -14.08 21.41 -26.20
N LYS A 508 -14.91 21.84 -27.15
CA LYS A 508 -14.56 22.91 -28.10
C LYS A 508 -14.43 24.27 -27.40
N ASP A 509 -15.35 24.59 -26.50
CA ASP A 509 -15.32 25.85 -25.74
C ASP A 509 -14.09 25.89 -24.83
N ILE A 510 -13.70 24.74 -24.26
CA ILE A 510 -12.49 24.61 -23.43
C ILE A 510 -11.23 24.90 -24.26
N LEU A 511 -11.13 24.38 -25.49
CA LEU A 511 -9.98 24.64 -26.36
C LEU A 511 -9.86 26.13 -26.74
N ASP A 512 -10.99 26.77 -27.07
CA ASP A 512 -11.02 28.21 -27.37
C ASP A 512 -10.60 29.03 -26.14
N MET A 513 -11.10 28.68 -24.95
CA MET A 513 -10.70 29.34 -23.70
C MET A 513 -9.22 29.13 -23.37
N VAL A 514 -8.66 27.94 -23.57
CA VAL A 514 -7.23 27.67 -23.39
C VAL A 514 -6.40 28.53 -24.35
N GLY A 515 -6.81 28.65 -25.61
CA GLY A 515 -6.14 29.52 -26.58
C GLY A 515 -6.11 30.99 -26.15
N GLU A 516 -7.20 31.49 -25.58
CA GLU A 516 -7.26 32.86 -25.04
C GLU A 516 -6.41 33.03 -23.77
N ILE A 517 -6.36 32.02 -22.89
CA ILE A 517 -5.51 32.03 -21.69
C ILE A 517 -4.03 32.04 -22.07
N LEU A 518 -3.62 31.25 -23.07
CA LEU A 518 -2.21 31.10 -23.44
C LEU A 518 -1.67 32.26 -24.30
N ARG A 519 -2.54 33.03 -24.98
CA ARG A 519 -2.15 34.14 -25.86
C ARG A 519 -1.37 35.28 -25.16
N PRO A 520 -1.77 35.76 -23.96
CA PRO A 520 -1.07 36.85 -23.27
C PRO A 520 0.09 36.42 -22.37
N LEU A 521 0.30 35.11 -22.12
CA LEU A 521 1.19 34.65 -21.07
C LEU A 521 2.66 34.65 -21.49
N GLY A 522 3.51 35.20 -20.63
CA GLY A 522 4.96 35.09 -20.74
C GLY A 522 5.50 33.80 -20.11
N PRO A 523 6.80 33.51 -20.26
CA PRO A 523 7.44 32.32 -19.68
C PRO A 523 7.45 32.28 -18.14
N THR A 524 6.99 33.32 -17.44
CA THR A 524 7.00 33.44 -15.97
C THR A 524 5.64 33.26 -15.30
N ASP A 525 4.54 33.04 -16.05
CA ASP A 525 3.18 33.10 -15.52
C ASP A 525 2.52 31.73 -15.27
N ILE A 526 3.29 30.71 -14.89
CA ILE A 526 2.78 29.34 -14.67
C ILE A 526 1.69 29.27 -13.61
N ASP A 527 1.83 30.02 -12.52
CA ASP A 527 0.82 30.05 -11.46
C ASP A 527 -0.54 30.52 -11.98
N THR A 528 -0.53 31.41 -12.97
CA THR A 528 -1.74 31.87 -13.67
C THR A 528 -2.30 30.76 -14.55
N VAL A 529 -1.44 30.00 -15.25
CA VAL A 529 -1.87 28.81 -16.02
C VAL A 529 -2.55 27.80 -15.13
N PHE A 530 -1.97 27.45 -13.98
CA PHE A 530 -2.57 26.50 -13.04
C PHE A 530 -3.96 26.97 -12.59
N LYS A 531 -4.08 28.23 -12.14
CA LYS A 531 -5.35 28.78 -11.68
C LYS A 531 -6.43 28.78 -12.76
N GLU A 532 -6.09 29.22 -13.97
CA GLU A 532 -7.05 29.28 -15.07
C GLU A 532 -7.43 27.89 -15.59
N PHE A 533 -6.48 26.97 -15.68
CA PHE A 533 -6.76 25.59 -16.11
C PHE A 533 -7.61 24.84 -15.07
N GLU A 534 -7.34 25.04 -13.77
CA GLU A 534 -8.20 24.52 -12.70
C GLU A 534 -9.63 25.07 -12.80
N ARG A 535 -9.79 26.35 -13.16
CA ARG A 535 -11.09 26.99 -13.40
C ARG A 535 -11.83 26.41 -14.60
N LEU A 536 -11.10 26.00 -15.64
CA LEU A 536 -11.66 25.27 -16.80
C LEU A 536 -12.00 23.80 -16.51
N GLY A 537 -11.59 23.30 -15.33
CA GLY A 537 -11.89 21.96 -14.89
C GLY A 537 -10.76 20.95 -15.05
N LEU A 538 -9.56 21.38 -15.43
CA LEU A 538 -8.39 20.52 -15.50
C LEU A 538 -7.83 20.32 -14.09
N SER A 539 -7.50 19.08 -13.70
CA SER A 539 -6.89 18.84 -12.39
C SER A 539 -5.47 19.42 -12.34
N ARG A 540 -5.01 19.80 -11.14
CA ARG A 540 -3.64 20.33 -10.97
C ARG A 540 -2.58 19.33 -11.47
N ALA A 541 -2.76 18.04 -11.18
CA ALA A 541 -1.87 16.98 -11.65
C ALA A 541 -1.85 16.87 -13.17
N PHE A 542 -3.00 17.04 -13.81
CA PHE A 542 -3.10 17.00 -15.26
C PHE A 542 -2.51 18.27 -15.91
N THR A 543 -2.73 19.45 -15.33
CA THR A 543 -2.05 20.68 -15.77
C THR A 543 -0.53 20.57 -15.66
N ALA A 544 -0.01 20.02 -14.56
CA ALA A 544 1.41 19.76 -14.39
C ALA A 544 1.96 18.82 -15.48
N HIS A 545 1.20 17.79 -15.84
CA HIS A 545 1.55 16.86 -16.92
C HIS A 545 1.51 17.52 -18.30
N ILE A 546 0.51 18.35 -18.59
CA ILE A 546 0.43 19.13 -19.84
C ILE A 546 1.68 19.99 -19.98
N LEU A 547 2.04 20.76 -18.94
CA LEU A 547 3.24 21.59 -18.94
C LEU A 547 4.51 20.76 -19.13
N LYS A 548 4.60 19.61 -18.44
CA LYS A 548 5.76 18.71 -18.53
C LYS A 548 5.89 18.03 -19.89
N VAL A 549 4.80 17.65 -20.56
CA VAL A 549 4.83 17.02 -21.89
C VAL A 549 5.19 18.03 -22.97
N THR A 550 4.81 19.30 -22.79
CA THR A 550 4.89 20.32 -23.84
C THR A 550 6.01 21.32 -23.63
N SER A 551 6.83 21.14 -22.58
CA SER A 551 7.85 22.11 -22.15
C SER A 551 7.28 23.51 -21.90
N ALA A 552 6.02 23.56 -21.43
CA ALA A 552 5.23 24.79 -21.29
C ALA A 552 5.10 25.65 -22.57
N ASN A 553 5.35 25.08 -23.76
CA ASN A 553 5.18 25.78 -25.02
C ASN A 553 3.69 25.91 -25.37
N ALA A 554 3.19 27.15 -25.49
CA ALA A 554 1.77 27.44 -25.71
C ALA A 554 1.17 26.73 -26.94
N LYS A 555 1.93 26.64 -28.05
CA LYS A 555 1.48 25.96 -29.26
C LYS A 555 1.36 24.45 -29.00
N SER A 556 2.38 23.86 -28.39
CA SER A 556 2.38 22.44 -28.03
C SER A 556 1.29 22.10 -27.01
N ILE A 557 0.99 22.98 -26.05
CA ILE A 557 -0.14 22.81 -25.11
C ILE A 557 -1.46 22.70 -25.86
N HIS A 558 -1.72 23.64 -26.77
CA HIS A 558 -2.94 23.63 -27.57
C HIS A 558 -3.03 22.35 -28.42
N ASP A 559 -1.96 22.00 -29.15
CA ASP A 559 -1.92 20.82 -30.01
C ASP A 559 -2.11 19.52 -29.22
N PHE A 560 -1.53 19.42 -28.01
CA PHE A 560 -1.72 18.29 -27.10
C PHE A 560 -3.18 18.12 -26.70
N LEU A 561 -3.84 19.20 -26.27
CA LEU A 561 -5.24 19.16 -25.83
C LEU A 561 -6.19 18.83 -26.98
N VAL A 562 -5.94 19.37 -28.18
CA VAL A 562 -6.70 19.01 -29.39
C VAL A 562 -6.59 17.50 -29.66
N GLN A 563 -5.38 16.94 -29.63
CA GLN A 563 -5.17 15.51 -29.86
C GLN A 563 -5.84 14.64 -28.79
N LEU A 564 -5.74 15.06 -27.53
CA LEU A 564 -6.33 14.37 -26.40
C LEU A 564 -7.86 14.32 -26.51
N PHE A 565 -8.51 15.46 -26.75
CA PHE A 565 -9.98 15.52 -26.84
C PHE A 565 -10.52 14.76 -28.05
N GLN A 566 -9.86 14.87 -29.21
CA GLN A 566 -10.19 14.01 -30.36
C GLN A 566 -9.97 12.52 -30.07
N GLY A 567 -8.99 12.19 -29.22
CA GLY A 567 -8.75 10.85 -28.72
C GLY A 567 -9.89 10.33 -27.84
N PHE A 568 -10.42 11.17 -26.95
CA PHE A 568 -11.58 10.81 -26.13
C PHE A 568 -12.82 10.53 -26.97
N ASP A 569 -13.10 11.34 -27.98
CA ASP A 569 -14.23 11.09 -28.88
C ASP A 569 -14.13 9.71 -29.57
N LYS A 570 -12.89 9.30 -29.92
CA LYS A 570 -12.63 7.98 -30.50
C LYS A 570 -12.75 6.84 -29.48
N LEU A 571 -12.31 7.07 -28.25
CA LEU A 571 -12.32 6.07 -27.18
C LEU A 571 -13.73 5.85 -26.60
N LEU A 572 -14.55 6.91 -26.56
CA LEU A 572 -15.92 6.90 -26.03
C LEU A 572 -16.96 6.51 -27.09
N ASN A 573 -16.65 6.58 -28.39
CA ASN A 573 -17.59 6.18 -29.44
C ASN A 573 -17.62 4.64 -29.62
N PRO A 574 -18.73 3.95 -29.30
CA PRO A 574 -18.83 2.49 -29.35
C PRO A 574 -18.61 1.89 -30.74
N GLN A 575 -18.86 2.66 -31.81
CA GLN A 575 -18.76 2.17 -33.19
C GLN A 575 -17.30 1.97 -33.65
N ASN A 576 -16.33 2.62 -33.01
CA ASN A 576 -14.91 2.54 -33.38
C ASN A 576 -14.15 1.38 -32.71
N MET A 577 -14.79 0.62 -31.81
CA MET A 577 -14.15 -0.48 -31.07
C MET A 577 -13.84 -1.72 -31.91
N LEU A 578 -14.42 -1.86 -33.11
CA LEU A 578 -14.30 -3.07 -33.93
C LEU A 578 -13.13 -3.06 -34.92
N GLU A 579 -12.58 -1.88 -35.29
CA GLU A 579 -11.60 -1.78 -36.39
C GLU A 579 -10.22 -1.24 -35.98
N HIS A 580 -10.07 -0.66 -34.79
CA HIS A 580 -8.80 -0.09 -34.36
C HIS A 580 -8.19 -0.82 -33.17
N LYS A 581 -6.89 -1.11 -33.29
CA LYS A 581 -6.00 -1.55 -32.20
C LYS A 581 -6.29 -0.67 -30.97
N GLN A 582 -6.80 -1.28 -29.89
CA GLN A 582 -7.29 -0.59 -28.69
C GLN A 582 -6.36 0.57 -28.29
N MET A 583 -6.76 1.79 -28.63
CA MET A 583 -6.09 2.99 -28.17
C MET A 583 -6.45 3.14 -26.70
N ASN A 584 -5.46 3.08 -25.82
CA ASN A 584 -5.69 3.26 -24.39
C ASN A 584 -5.42 4.73 -24.00
N LEU A 585 -5.90 5.14 -22.82
CA LEU A 585 -5.70 6.50 -22.31
C LEU A 585 -4.21 6.84 -22.16
N ALA A 586 -3.36 5.86 -21.85
CA ALA A 586 -1.93 6.06 -21.74
C ALA A 586 -1.29 6.46 -23.09
N ASP A 587 -1.79 5.96 -24.21
CA ASP A 587 -1.29 6.35 -25.54
C ASP A 587 -1.63 7.81 -25.88
N LEU A 588 -2.74 8.33 -25.33
CA LEU A 588 -3.15 9.73 -25.47
C LEU A 588 -2.34 10.68 -24.56
N LEU A 589 -2.07 10.25 -23.31
CA LEU A 589 -1.27 11.02 -22.34
C LEU A 589 0.22 11.05 -22.69
N PHE A 590 0.73 10.02 -23.35
CA PHE A 590 2.15 9.88 -23.69
C PHE A 590 2.36 9.79 -25.20
N PRO A 591 2.11 10.89 -25.95
CA PRO A 591 2.25 10.88 -27.40
C PRO A 591 3.69 10.58 -27.80
N ARG A 592 3.87 9.54 -28.61
CA ARG A 592 5.18 9.06 -29.07
C ARG A 592 5.47 9.52 -30.48
N ASN A 593 6.76 9.76 -30.77
CA ASN A 593 7.29 10.06 -32.09
C ASN A 593 6.70 11.32 -32.75
N GLN A 594 6.36 12.32 -31.94
CA GLN A 594 5.83 13.61 -32.40
C GLN A 594 6.75 14.74 -31.93
N ASN A 595 6.99 15.70 -32.81
CA ASN A 595 7.80 16.88 -32.51
C ASN A 595 7.12 17.76 -31.46
N GLY A 596 7.88 18.29 -30.50
CA GLY A 596 7.37 19.17 -29.45
C GLY A 596 6.73 18.46 -28.25
N PHE A 597 6.57 17.12 -28.29
CA PHE A 597 6.03 16.35 -27.17
C PHE A 597 7.08 15.45 -26.50
N TRP A 598 7.04 15.44 -25.17
CA TRP A 598 8.05 14.82 -24.33
C TRP A 598 7.44 13.81 -23.38
N ILE A 599 8.10 12.67 -23.24
CA ILE A 599 7.77 11.63 -22.26
C ILE A 599 9.03 11.29 -21.46
N GLN A 600 8.86 10.59 -20.33
CA GLN A 600 9.94 10.21 -19.43
C GLN A 600 11.12 9.53 -20.15
N GLU A 601 10.84 8.65 -21.12
CA GLU A 601 11.89 7.98 -21.90
C GLU A 601 12.69 8.96 -22.77
N TYR A 602 12.05 10.00 -23.31
CA TYR A 602 12.69 10.99 -24.15
C TYR A 602 13.57 11.93 -23.34
N ASP A 603 13.12 12.33 -22.15
CA ASP A 603 13.93 13.10 -21.19
C ASP A 603 15.20 12.33 -20.81
N LEU A 604 15.08 11.02 -20.57
CA LEU A 604 16.22 10.16 -20.27
C LEU A 604 17.20 10.07 -21.46
N TYR A 605 16.70 10.00 -22.69
CA TYR A 605 17.55 10.01 -23.88
C TYR A 605 18.26 11.35 -24.06
N LEU A 606 17.56 12.45 -23.82
CA LEU A 606 18.10 13.80 -23.92
C LEU A 606 19.22 14.03 -22.89
N ARG A 607 18.98 13.71 -21.61
CA ARG A 607 19.99 13.79 -20.54
C ARG A 607 21.22 12.93 -20.81
N LYS A 608 21.05 11.76 -21.46
CA LYS A 608 22.14 10.85 -21.83
C LYS A 608 22.82 11.21 -23.17
N GLY A 609 22.43 12.30 -23.82
CA GLY A 609 22.96 12.70 -25.13
C GLY A 609 22.66 11.72 -26.27
N LYS A 610 21.62 10.88 -26.15
CA LYS A 610 21.23 9.87 -27.15
C LYS A 610 20.33 10.44 -28.25
N TYR A 611 20.80 11.48 -28.95
CA TYR A 611 20.01 12.21 -29.96
C TYR A 611 19.49 11.33 -31.11
N GLN A 612 20.14 10.20 -31.43
CA GLN A 612 19.63 9.27 -32.46
C GLN A 612 18.25 8.69 -32.11
N LYS A 613 17.92 8.59 -30.81
CA LYS A 613 16.60 8.13 -30.34
C LYS A 613 15.54 9.24 -30.33
N LEU A 614 15.93 10.48 -30.63
CA LEU A 614 15.09 11.68 -30.65
C LEU A 614 15.01 12.29 -32.05
N GLN A 615 15.23 11.50 -33.11
CA GLN A 615 15.24 11.97 -34.51
C GLN A 615 13.95 12.63 -35.01
N PHE A 616 12.84 12.48 -34.27
CA PHE A 616 11.55 13.11 -34.56
C PHE A 616 11.37 14.47 -33.85
N GLN A 617 12.34 14.88 -33.02
CA GLN A 617 12.41 16.21 -32.44
C GLN A 617 13.31 17.10 -33.31
N ASP A 618 12.84 18.28 -33.67
CA ASP A 618 13.64 19.29 -34.33
C ASP A 618 14.60 19.99 -33.35
N GLU A 619 15.56 20.74 -33.89
CA GLU A 619 16.57 21.44 -33.09
C GLU A 619 15.95 22.47 -32.13
N GLU A 620 14.83 23.08 -32.53
CA GLU A 620 14.10 24.04 -31.71
C GLU A 620 13.46 23.35 -30.49
N SER A 621 12.75 22.25 -30.69
CA SER A 621 12.13 21.45 -29.62
C SER A 621 13.17 20.89 -28.66
N LEU A 622 14.32 20.43 -29.20
CA LEU A 622 15.44 19.95 -28.39
C LEU A 622 16.01 21.06 -27.50
N ARG A 623 16.21 22.26 -28.06
CA ARG A 623 16.70 23.43 -27.32
C ARG A 623 15.69 23.87 -26.26
N GLU A 624 14.42 24.01 -26.61
CA GLU A 624 13.35 24.36 -25.67
C GLU A 624 13.26 23.35 -24.52
N ARG A 625 13.39 22.04 -24.82
CA ARG A 625 13.37 21.02 -23.78
C ARG A 625 14.58 21.06 -22.88
N ARG A 626 15.77 21.29 -23.44
CA ARG A 626 16.99 21.40 -22.63
C ARG A 626 16.92 22.60 -21.69
N ALA A 627 16.50 23.76 -22.18
CA ALA A 627 16.22 24.93 -21.34
C ALA A 627 15.16 24.61 -20.27
N PHE A 628 14.03 24.00 -20.66
CA PHE A 628 12.98 23.60 -19.73
C PHE A 628 13.48 22.66 -18.63
N LEU A 629 14.36 21.70 -18.95
CA LEU A 629 14.93 20.75 -18.00
C LEU A 629 16.14 21.30 -17.22
N GLY A 630 16.54 22.55 -17.44
CA GLY A 630 17.75 23.13 -16.83
C GLY A 630 19.05 22.42 -17.27
N LEU A 631 19.09 21.89 -18.49
CA LEU A 631 20.26 21.21 -19.06
C LEU A 631 21.16 22.14 -19.89
N ASP A 632 20.73 23.38 -20.09
CA ASP A 632 21.52 24.42 -20.74
C ASP A 632 22.15 25.29 -19.64
N GLU A 633 23.41 25.01 -19.33
CA GLU A 633 24.34 25.94 -18.65
C GLU A 633 25.09 26.80 -19.68
#